data_AF-A0AAN6MLJ2-F1
#
_entry.id   AF-A0AAN6MLJ2-F1
#
_cell.length_a   1.000
_cell.length_b   1.000
_cell.length_c   1.000
_cell.angle_alpha   90.00
_cell.angle_beta   90.00
_cell.angle_gamma   90.00
#
_symmetry.space_group_name_H-M   'P 1'
#
loop_
_entity.id
_entity.type
_entity.pdbx_description
1 polymer ?
#
loop_
_entity_poly.entity_id
_entity_poly.type
_entity_poly.pdbx_seq_one_letter_code
_entity_poly.pdbx_strand_id
1 'polypeptide(L)'
;MKGVSTAGKAWVYFYRGKAWELEDLRGTELAAKKRFKEESAKRLRELYDQGVPFFSKAVFRHVLDQLNHCRANPDPPSPHIISIPTLNDSAVECELETGVATETDDKDVELVIGHPHLHYRTFHHLTSPTDDIFWFSQTLAYAPTILEYPMAARHVSTGVIPPPDDSADAAQVREKLAKGIAAWEASAECARLRGVFEAGKIGRVTKIAAFACSTMAVKDDDRANPVAQHAAVLMLRELFARRGAGEVRCLAQDPMYRPADVEVLQELGVEVLEDPRGFLEVDEETVVVCVAPNVPVRQVVADIARPVAMVWGTVKGEVEAREWWERERPGQDLEGMYSGSTDPDSPRLRDMVEKEYVEAWRFGDKGPFGRQAVYIRRAEKAEGPSMGNRNA
;
A
#
# COMPACT_ATOMS: atom_id res chain seq x y z
N MET A 1 -12.88 25.75 -6.38
CA MET A 1 -11.83 25.72 -5.33
C MET A 1 -12.12 26.83 -4.34
N LYS A 2 -12.43 26.51 -3.07
CA LYS A 2 -12.48 27.48 -1.97
C LYS A 2 -11.89 26.81 -0.73
N GLY A 3 -10.90 27.46 -0.14
CA GLY A 3 -10.38 27.16 1.20
C GLY A 3 -9.18 26.21 1.25
N VAL A 4 -8.02 26.65 0.75
CA VAL A 4 -6.73 26.08 1.19
C VAL A 4 -6.22 26.98 2.32
N SER A 5 -6.23 26.44 3.54
CA SER A 5 -5.64 27.08 4.72
C SER A 5 -4.12 27.23 4.53
N THR A 6 -3.60 28.42 4.80
CA THR A 6 -2.22 28.86 4.52
C THR A 6 -1.21 28.51 5.63
N ALA A 7 -1.34 27.36 6.29
CA ALA A 7 -0.38 26.94 7.31
C ALA A 7 0.03 25.48 7.13
N GLY A 8 1.31 25.25 6.78
CA GLY A 8 1.93 23.93 6.63
C GLY A 8 1.75 23.29 5.25
N LYS A 9 2.36 23.86 4.20
CA LYS A 9 2.32 23.31 2.85
C LYS A 9 3.60 22.56 2.55
N ALA A 10 3.51 21.27 2.28
CA ALA A 10 4.56 20.61 1.51
C ALA A 10 4.03 19.52 0.57
N TRP A 11 2.90 18.92 0.87
CA TRP A 11 2.24 17.97 -0.04
C TRP A 11 0.74 18.10 0.12
N VAL A 12 0.04 18.37 -0.98
CA VAL A 12 -1.39 18.16 -1.03
C VAL A 12 -1.63 17.13 -2.12
N TYR A 13 -2.10 15.96 -1.72
CA TYR A 13 -2.54 14.94 -2.67
C TYR A 13 -3.88 15.41 -3.22
N PHE A 14 -3.93 15.71 -4.51
CA PHE A 14 -5.17 16.00 -5.20
C PHE A 14 -5.41 14.91 -6.24
N TYR A 15 -6.58 14.30 -6.15
CA TYR A 15 -7.11 13.46 -7.21
C TYR A 15 -7.49 14.36 -8.38
N ARG A 16 -6.66 14.44 -9.41
CA ARG A 16 -7.03 15.06 -10.68
C ARG A 16 -7.16 14.00 -11.77
N GLY A 17 -8.14 13.12 -11.60
CA GLY A 17 -8.68 12.41 -12.76
C GLY A 17 -9.59 13.37 -13.53
N LYS A 18 -9.48 13.43 -14.87
CA LYS A 18 -10.49 14.08 -15.73
C LYS A 18 -11.93 13.54 -15.54
N ALA A 19 -12.11 12.51 -14.70
CA ALA A 19 -13.38 11.86 -14.40
C ALA A 19 -14.21 12.50 -13.26
N TRP A 20 -13.76 13.61 -12.66
CA TRP A 20 -14.41 14.24 -11.49
C TRP A 20 -15.10 15.57 -11.83
N GLU A 21 -15.56 15.74 -13.06
CA GLU A 21 -16.51 16.82 -13.34
C GLU A 21 -17.78 16.53 -12.52
N LEU A 22 -18.05 17.41 -11.55
CA LEU A 22 -19.31 17.43 -10.79
C LEU A 22 -20.42 17.76 -11.77
N GLU A 23 -20.92 16.72 -12.45
CA GLU A 23 -22.09 16.83 -13.31
C GLU A 23 -23.30 17.19 -12.44
N ASP A 24 -24.01 18.25 -12.81
CA ASP A 24 -25.27 18.66 -12.20
C ASP A 24 -26.39 17.68 -12.63
N LEU A 25 -26.27 16.42 -12.20
CA LEU A 25 -27.12 15.31 -12.62
C LEU A 25 -28.54 15.47 -12.05
N ARG A 26 -29.54 15.46 -12.93
CA ARG A 26 -30.96 15.59 -12.54
C ARG A 26 -31.79 14.40 -12.97
N GLY A 27 -32.78 14.04 -12.15
CA GLY A 27 -33.84 13.07 -12.52
C GLY A 27 -33.32 11.72 -13.01
N THR A 28 -33.54 11.44 -14.30
CA THR A 28 -33.30 10.14 -14.95
C THR A 28 -31.82 9.78 -15.09
N GLU A 29 -30.94 10.75 -15.27
CA GLU A 29 -29.49 10.52 -15.41
C GLU A 29 -28.88 10.04 -14.10
N LEU A 30 -29.28 10.66 -12.97
CA LEU A 30 -28.89 10.21 -11.64
C LEU A 30 -29.39 8.79 -11.35
N ALA A 31 -30.62 8.46 -11.76
CA ALA A 31 -31.17 7.11 -11.60
C ALA A 31 -30.41 6.07 -12.44
N ALA A 32 -30.06 6.41 -13.69
CA ALA A 32 -29.25 5.55 -14.56
C ALA A 32 -27.85 5.33 -13.98
N LYS A 33 -27.19 6.39 -13.47
CA LYS A 33 -25.88 6.30 -12.82
C LYS A 33 -25.90 5.40 -11.58
N LYS A 34 -26.95 5.51 -10.75
CA LYS A 34 -27.17 4.62 -9.59
C LYS A 34 -27.33 3.16 -10.00
N ARG A 35 -28.21 2.90 -10.98
CA ARG A 35 -28.41 1.53 -11.51
C ARG A 35 -27.11 0.94 -12.04
N PHE A 36 -26.35 1.71 -12.84
CA PHE A 36 -25.07 1.24 -13.36
C PHE A 36 -24.09 0.89 -12.23
N LYS A 37 -24.01 1.73 -11.19
CA LYS A 37 -23.18 1.47 -10.01
C LYS A 37 -23.56 0.13 -9.36
N GLU A 38 -24.84 -0.08 -9.07
CA GLU A 38 -25.35 -1.33 -8.48
C GLU A 38 -25.04 -2.57 -9.34
N GLU A 39 -25.25 -2.46 -10.65
CA GLU A 39 -24.97 -3.54 -11.61
C GLU A 39 -23.46 -3.85 -11.68
N SER A 40 -22.61 -2.82 -11.73
CA SER A 40 -21.15 -2.98 -11.73
C SER A 40 -20.63 -3.59 -10.44
N ALA A 41 -21.14 -3.15 -9.28
CA ALA A 41 -20.79 -3.71 -7.98
C ALA A 41 -21.16 -5.20 -7.88
N LYS A 42 -22.35 -5.57 -8.35
CA LYS A 42 -22.76 -6.98 -8.42
C LYS A 42 -21.82 -7.78 -9.33
N ARG A 43 -21.52 -7.27 -10.52
CA ARG A 43 -20.62 -7.94 -11.47
C ARG A 43 -19.21 -8.12 -10.91
N LEU A 44 -18.69 -7.13 -10.20
CA LEU A 44 -17.37 -7.19 -9.56
C LEU A 44 -17.32 -8.26 -8.46
N ARG A 45 -18.39 -8.39 -7.65
CA ARG A 45 -18.51 -9.49 -6.69
C ARG A 45 -18.51 -10.85 -7.39
N GLU A 46 -19.28 -11.01 -8.46
CA GLU A 46 -19.29 -12.26 -9.25
C GLU A 46 -17.90 -12.62 -9.79
N LEU A 47 -17.15 -11.66 -10.35
CA LEU A 47 -15.79 -11.86 -10.82
C LEU A 47 -14.86 -12.28 -9.66
N TYR A 48 -14.99 -11.62 -8.51
CA TYR A 48 -14.19 -11.91 -7.33
C TYR A 48 -14.44 -13.34 -6.81
N ASP A 49 -15.71 -13.76 -6.75
CA ASP A 49 -16.14 -15.08 -6.32
C ASP A 49 -15.71 -16.19 -7.30
N GLN A 50 -15.58 -15.85 -8.59
CA GLN A 50 -15.00 -16.71 -9.63
C GLN A 50 -13.47 -16.84 -9.54
N GLY A 51 -12.84 -16.16 -8.59
CA GLY A 51 -11.40 -16.21 -8.39
C GLY A 51 -10.61 -15.24 -9.26
N VAL A 52 -11.25 -14.28 -9.93
CA VAL A 52 -10.52 -13.26 -10.70
C VAL A 52 -9.72 -12.37 -9.72
N PRO A 53 -8.39 -12.24 -9.91
CA PRO A 53 -7.59 -11.32 -9.12
C PRO A 53 -7.93 -9.87 -9.45
N PHE A 54 -8.16 -9.06 -8.43
CA PHE A 54 -8.34 -7.62 -8.61
C PHE A 54 -6.98 -6.95 -8.84
N PHE A 55 -5.92 -7.50 -8.26
CA PHE A 55 -4.56 -7.01 -8.44
C PHE A 55 -3.70 -8.06 -9.12
N SER A 56 -2.86 -7.66 -10.09
CA SER A 56 -1.94 -8.59 -10.73
C SER A 56 -0.59 -7.94 -11.00
N LYS A 57 0.48 -8.74 -10.88
CA LYS A 57 1.81 -8.30 -11.30
C LYS A 57 1.87 -7.96 -12.79
N ALA A 58 1.02 -8.57 -13.62
CA ALA A 58 0.96 -8.28 -15.05
C ALA A 58 0.52 -6.83 -15.29
N VAL A 59 -0.55 -6.37 -14.62
CA VAL A 59 -1.00 -4.98 -14.69
C VAL A 59 0.05 -4.02 -14.14
N PHE A 60 0.67 -4.36 -12.99
CA PHE A 60 1.71 -3.51 -12.40
C PHE A 60 2.92 -3.34 -13.31
N ARG A 61 3.40 -4.42 -13.94
CA ARG A 61 4.49 -4.35 -14.94
C ARG A 61 4.07 -3.53 -16.15
N HIS A 62 2.87 -3.78 -16.68
CA HIS A 62 2.38 -3.06 -17.85
C HIS A 62 2.31 -1.54 -17.64
N VAL A 63 1.84 -1.08 -16.47
CA VAL A 63 1.82 0.36 -16.16
C VAL A 63 3.23 0.88 -15.92
N LEU A 64 4.07 0.15 -15.17
CA LEU A 64 5.45 0.56 -14.89
C LEU A 64 6.29 0.68 -16.18
N ASP A 65 6.13 -0.23 -17.13
CA ASP A 65 6.84 -0.20 -18.41
C ASP A 65 6.45 1.03 -19.23
N GLN A 66 5.17 1.39 -19.26
CA GLN A 66 4.69 2.64 -19.88
C GLN A 66 5.28 3.86 -19.18
N LEU A 67 5.24 3.92 -17.83
CA LEU A 67 5.81 5.04 -17.08
C LEU A 67 7.31 5.20 -17.32
N ASN A 68 8.06 4.09 -17.35
CA ASN A 68 9.49 4.10 -17.67
C ASN A 68 9.75 4.58 -19.10
N HIS A 69 8.93 4.15 -20.06
CA HIS A 69 9.01 4.61 -21.44
C HIS A 69 8.78 6.12 -21.55
N CYS A 70 7.75 6.64 -20.86
CA CYS A 70 7.47 8.07 -20.82
C CYS A 70 8.63 8.87 -20.20
N ARG A 71 9.23 8.38 -19.10
CA ARG A 71 10.40 9.01 -18.47
C ARG A 71 11.63 9.02 -19.37
N ALA A 72 11.82 7.96 -20.15
CA ALA A 72 12.91 7.88 -21.13
C ALA A 72 12.70 8.79 -22.36
N ASN A 73 11.49 9.32 -22.55
CA ASN A 73 11.11 10.18 -23.66
C ASN A 73 10.30 11.40 -23.18
N PRO A 74 10.92 12.37 -22.48
CA PRO A 74 10.20 13.46 -21.80
C PRO A 74 9.52 14.46 -22.74
N ASP A 75 9.98 14.58 -23.99
CA ASP A 75 9.46 15.54 -24.99
C ASP A 75 8.81 14.82 -26.19
N PRO A 76 7.70 14.08 -25.98
CA PRO A 76 7.04 13.37 -27.06
C PRO A 76 6.33 14.35 -28.01
N PRO A 77 6.13 13.98 -29.29
CA PRO A 77 5.37 14.79 -30.25
C PRO A 77 3.87 14.89 -29.93
N SER A 78 3.37 14.03 -29.04
CA SER A 78 1.99 13.98 -28.54
C SER A 78 1.98 13.66 -27.05
N PRO A 79 0.95 14.07 -26.28
CA PRO A 79 0.87 13.74 -24.86
C PRO A 79 1.04 12.23 -24.63
N HIS A 80 1.78 11.88 -23.58
CA HIS A 80 1.88 10.48 -23.16
C HIS A 80 0.53 10.01 -22.63
N ILE A 81 0.04 8.88 -23.15
CA ILE A 81 -1.18 8.24 -22.68
C ILE A 81 -0.79 6.93 -22.02
N ILE A 82 -1.16 6.76 -20.75
CA ILE A 82 -1.02 5.53 -20.00
C ILE A 82 -2.33 4.76 -20.08
N SER A 83 -2.25 3.51 -20.52
CA SER A 83 -3.38 2.57 -20.56
C SER A 83 -3.31 1.65 -19.35
N ILE A 84 -4.42 1.57 -18.59
CA ILE A 84 -4.53 0.75 -17.38
C ILE A 84 -5.64 -0.30 -17.59
N PRO A 85 -5.31 -1.59 -17.72
CA PRO A 85 -6.32 -2.64 -17.87
C PRO A 85 -7.32 -2.69 -16.72
N THR A 86 -8.58 -2.97 -17.03
CA THR A 86 -9.69 -3.09 -16.08
C THR A 86 -10.23 -4.52 -16.01
N LEU A 87 -11.09 -4.80 -15.03
CA LEU A 87 -11.64 -6.15 -14.78
C LEU A 87 -12.73 -6.60 -15.77
N ASN A 88 -13.14 -5.72 -16.69
CA ASN A 88 -14.14 -5.99 -17.74
C ASN A 88 -13.49 -6.01 -19.14
N ASP A 89 -12.21 -6.37 -19.23
CA ASP A 89 -11.44 -6.48 -20.47
C ASP A 89 -11.33 -5.16 -21.28
N SER A 90 -11.54 -4.02 -20.62
CA SER A 90 -11.29 -2.68 -21.18
C SER A 90 -10.02 -2.07 -20.57
N ALA A 91 -9.75 -0.81 -20.90
CA ALA A 91 -8.68 -0.05 -20.28
C ALA A 91 -9.15 1.38 -19.95
N VAL A 92 -8.62 1.92 -18.86
CA VAL A 92 -8.69 3.35 -18.56
C VAL A 92 -7.48 4.02 -19.20
N GLU A 93 -7.72 5.02 -20.04
CA GLU A 93 -6.67 5.84 -20.63
C GLU A 93 -6.48 7.12 -19.80
N CYS A 94 -5.23 7.41 -19.44
CA CYS A 94 -4.85 8.58 -18.66
C CYS A 94 -3.75 9.35 -19.37
N GLU A 95 -4.01 10.61 -19.70
CA GLU A 95 -2.98 11.52 -20.18
C GLU A 95 -2.03 11.88 -19.02
N LEU A 96 -0.72 11.80 -19.26
CA LEU A 96 0.28 12.07 -18.22
C LEU A 96 0.44 13.59 -18.03
N GLU A 97 0.11 14.08 -16.84
CA GLU A 97 0.17 15.52 -16.52
C GLU A 97 1.42 15.92 -15.71
N THR A 98 2.41 15.05 -15.56
CA THR A 98 3.63 15.35 -14.78
C THR A 98 4.32 16.62 -15.27
N GLY A 99 4.66 17.50 -14.34
CA GLY A 99 5.32 18.78 -14.60
C GLY A 99 4.36 19.94 -14.92
N VAL A 100 3.07 19.66 -15.17
CA VAL A 100 2.07 20.72 -15.35
C VAL A 100 1.95 21.54 -14.07
N ALA A 101 2.08 22.86 -14.21
CA ALA A 101 1.98 23.80 -13.12
C ALA A 101 0.64 24.55 -13.16
N THR A 102 0.09 24.86 -11.99
CA THR A 102 -1.11 25.69 -11.81
C THR A 102 -0.80 26.83 -10.86
N GLU A 103 -1.19 28.05 -11.24
CA GLU A 103 -1.01 29.25 -10.42
C GLU A 103 -1.77 29.12 -9.09
N THR A 104 -1.23 29.74 -8.04
CA THR A 104 -1.90 29.88 -6.75
C THR A 104 -2.24 31.35 -6.47
N ASP A 105 -3.01 31.60 -5.40
CA ASP A 105 -3.28 32.96 -4.94
C ASP A 105 -1.99 33.69 -4.50
N ASP A 106 -0.93 32.94 -4.17
CA ASP A 106 0.41 33.45 -3.90
C ASP A 106 1.23 33.44 -5.19
N LYS A 107 1.63 34.64 -5.66
CA LYS A 107 2.35 34.80 -6.94
C LYS A 107 3.76 34.22 -6.93
N ASP A 108 4.33 34.00 -5.75
CA ASP A 108 5.67 33.43 -5.60
C ASP A 108 5.63 31.89 -5.59
N VAL A 109 4.43 31.29 -5.60
CA VAL A 109 4.22 29.84 -5.50
C VAL A 109 3.27 29.32 -6.58
N GLU A 110 3.69 28.26 -7.26
CA GLU A 110 2.84 27.46 -8.15
C GLU A 110 2.70 26.03 -7.63
N LEU A 111 1.60 25.35 -7.94
CA LEU A 111 1.44 23.92 -7.67
C LEU A 111 1.83 23.13 -8.91
N VAL A 112 2.80 22.24 -8.77
CA VAL A 112 3.31 21.39 -9.85
C VAL A 112 2.88 19.95 -9.63
N ILE A 113 2.38 19.33 -10.69
CA ILE A 113 2.03 17.91 -10.70
C ILE A 113 3.32 17.07 -10.72
N GLY A 114 3.48 16.21 -9.73
CA GLY A 114 4.64 15.33 -9.60
C GLY A 114 4.58 14.07 -10.48
N HIS A 115 5.49 13.14 -10.23
CA HIS A 115 5.45 11.82 -10.85
C HIS A 115 4.28 11.01 -10.30
N PRO A 116 3.51 10.31 -11.15
CA PRO A 116 2.35 9.56 -10.68
C PRO A 116 2.75 8.30 -9.92
N HIS A 117 1.83 7.83 -9.09
CA HIS A 117 1.83 6.52 -8.46
C HIS A 117 0.49 5.82 -8.71
N LEU A 118 0.40 4.52 -8.44
CA LEU A 118 -0.86 3.80 -8.48
C LEU A 118 -1.65 4.04 -7.20
N HIS A 119 -2.91 4.41 -7.37
CA HIS A 119 -3.93 4.30 -6.34
C HIS A 119 -4.66 2.97 -6.48
N TYR A 120 -4.77 2.24 -5.37
CA TYR A 120 -5.33 0.90 -5.32
C TYR A 120 -6.70 0.93 -4.65
N ARG A 121 -7.74 0.56 -5.39
CA ARG A 121 -9.11 0.53 -4.86
C ARG A 121 -9.44 -0.84 -4.30
N THR A 122 -9.82 -0.84 -3.03
CA THR A 122 -10.11 -2.06 -2.28
C THR A 122 -11.31 -2.79 -2.89
N PHE A 123 -11.42 -4.11 -2.64
CA PHE A 123 -12.64 -4.87 -2.97
C PHE A 123 -13.91 -4.18 -2.45
N HIS A 124 -13.85 -3.64 -1.23
CA HIS A 124 -14.99 -2.98 -0.59
C HIS A 124 -15.35 -1.66 -1.28
N HIS A 125 -14.36 -0.84 -1.66
CA HIS A 125 -14.60 0.40 -2.43
C HIS A 125 -15.25 0.04 -3.78
N LEU A 126 -14.69 -0.91 -4.53
CA LEU A 126 -15.22 -1.28 -5.84
C LEU A 126 -16.62 -1.93 -5.80
N THR A 127 -16.99 -2.56 -4.69
CA THR A 127 -18.27 -3.28 -4.57
C THR A 127 -19.29 -2.58 -3.69
N SER A 128 -18.93 -1.48 -3.03
CA SER A 128 -19.81 -0.69 -2.16
C SER A 128 -20.92 0.01 -2.96
N PRO A 129 -22.20 -0.29 -2.69
CA PRO A 129 -23.31 0.48 -3.23
C PRO A 129 -23.46 1.83 -2.51
N THR A 130 -22.89 1.98 -1.30
CA THR A 130 -23.14 3.10 -0.38
C THR A 130 -22.26 4.33 -0.63
N ASP A 131 -21.18 4.19 -1.41
CA ASP A 131 -20.33 5.35 -1.74
C ASP A 131 -21.14 6.46 -2.44
N ASP A 132 -20.79 7.72 -2.17
CA ASP A 132 -21.51 8.85 -2.73
C ASP A 132 -21.52 8.78 -4.27
N ILE A 133 -22.73 8.77 -4.84
CA ILE A 133 -22.95 8.70 -6.29
C ILE A 133 -22.34 9.88 -7.04
N PHE A 134 -22.16 11.03 -6.38
CA PHE A 134 -21.49 12.19 -6.95
C PHE A 134 -20.00 11.94 -7.18
N TRP A 135 -19.40 11.06 -6.37
CA TRP A 135 -18.02 10.60 -6.51
C TRP A 135 -17.91 9.23 -7.21
N PHE A 136 -18.94 8.79 -7.91
CA PHE A 136 -18.86 7.59 -8.73
C PHE A 136 -18.53 7.95 -10.18
N SER A 137 -17.57 7.24 -10.77
CA SER A 137 -17.26 7.33 -12.20
C SER A 137 -17.55 5.99 -12.89
N GLN A 138 -18.39 6.04 -13.93
CA GLN A 138 -18.72 4.86 -14.74
C GLN A 138 -17.49 4.32 -15.48
N THR A 139 -16.61 5.20 -15.96
CA THR A 139 -15.37 4.83 -16.67
C THR A 139 -14.39 4.11 -15.76
N LEU A 140 -14.41 4.45 -14.47
CA LEU A 140 -13.56 3.84 -13.46
C LEU A 140 -14.25 2.67 -12.75
N ALA A 141 -15.48 2.27 -13.08
CA ALA A 141 -16.21 1.30 -12.26
C ALA A 141 -15.47 -0.05 -12.10
N TYR A 142 -14.70 -0.47 -13.11
CA TYR A 142 -14.00 -1.76 -13.14
C TYR A 142 -12.47 -1.67 -12.95
N ALA A 143 -11.92 -0.52 -12.52
CA ALA A 143 -10.47 -0.31 -12.49
C ALA A 143 -9.85 -0.45 -11.06
N PRO A 144 -9.38 -1.62 -10.63
CA PRO A 144 -8.80 -1.79 -9.29
C PRO A 144 -7.56 -0.92 -9.04
N THR A 145 -6.91 -0.48 -10.10
CA THR A 145 -5.82 0.50 -10.06
C THR A 145 -6.13 1.70 -10.94
N ILE A 146 -5.77 2.89 -10.47
CA ILE A 146 -5.80 4.15 -11.25
C ILE A 146 -4.50 4.91 -11.01
N LEU A 147 -4.17 5.88 -11.88
CA LEU A 147 -3.07 6.81 -11.61
C LEU A 147 -3.53 7.93 -10.67
N GLU A 148 -2.67 8.28 -9.74
CA GLU A 148 -2.81 9.43 -8.86
C GLU A 148 -1.52 10.25 -8.92
N TYR A 149 -1.64 11.56 -8.71
CA TYR A 149 -0.52 12.49 -8.80
C TYR A 149 -0.34 13.23 -7.47
N PRO A 150 0.87 13.22 -6.88
CA PRO A 150 1.19 14.17 -5.82
C PRO A 150 1.30 15.58 -6.44
N MET A 151 0.85 16.59 -5.71
CA MET A 151 1.14 17.99 -6.05
C MET A 151 2.07 18.60 -5.02
N ALA A 152 3.06 19.35 -5.51
CA ALA A 152 4.04 20.03 -4.68
C ALA A 152 4.01 21.54 -4.95
N ALA A 153 4.21 22.33 -3.91
CA ALA A 153 4.39 23.76 -4.03
C ALA A 153 5.82 24.04 -4.52
N ARG A 154 5.96 24.72 -5.66
CA ARG A 154 7.24 25.15 -6.23
C ARG A 154 7.34 26.66 -6.16
N HIS A 155 8.49 27.17 -5.70
CA HIS A 155 8.75 28.59 -5.70
C HIS A 155 9.06 29.06 -7.12
N VAL A 156 8.29 30.02 -7.65
CA VAL A 156 8.33 30.41 -9.06
C VAL A 156 9.71 30.96 -9.44
N SER A 157 10.34 31.76 -8.58
CA SER A 157 11.62 32.40 -8.93
C SER A 157 12.83 31.47 -8.88
N THR A 158 12.79 30.39 -8.10
CA THR A 158 13.92 29.47 -7.92
C THR A 158 13.70 28.14 -8.64
N GLY A 159 12.47 27.80 -8.99
CA GLY A 159 12.09 26.49 -9.50
C GLY A 159 12.24 25.36 -8.47
N VAL A 160 12.51 25.70 -7.21
CA VAL A 160 12.74 24.72 -6.13
C VAL A 160 11.43 24.39 -5.44
N ILE A 161 11.20 23.10 -5.23
CA ILE A 161 10.19 22.59 -4.28
C ILE A 161 10.89 22.53 -2.92
N PRO A 162 10.57 23.44 -1.97
CA PRO A 162 11.18 23.37 -0.66
C PRO A 162 10.75 22.08 0.04
N PRO A 163 11.64 21.46 0.84
CA PRO A 163 11.22 20.38 1.71
C PRO A 163 10.19 20.92 2.72
N PRO A 164 9.33 20.06 3.27
CA PRO A 164 8.49 20.42 4.41
C PRO A 164 9.29 21.08 5.53
N ASP A 165 8.75 22.12 6.18
CA ASP A 165 9.44 22.87 7.24
C ASP A 165 9.94 21.97 8.39
N ASP A 166 9.19 20.90 8.67
CA ASP A 166 9.49 19.89 9.67
C ASP A 166 10.54 18.84 9.22
N SER A 167 11.14 19.00 8.03
CA SER A 167 12.09 18.01 7.48
C SER A 167 13.42 18.00 8.20
N ALA A 168 13.79 16.83 8.72
CA ALA A 168 15.11 16.57 9.26
C ALA A 168 16.10 16.23 8.12
N ASP A 169 17.37 16.60 8.29
CA ASP A 169 18.42 16.22 7.36
C ASP A 169 18.90 14.77 7.60
N ALA A 170 19.73 14.25 6.70
CA ALA A 170 20.25 12.87 6.79
C ALA A 170 21.08 12.62 8.05
N ALA A 171 21.79 13.62 8.59
CA ALA A 171 22.55 13.47 9.83
C ALA A 171 21.62 13.27 11.04
N GLN A 172 20.57 14.08 11.11
CA GLN A 172 19.53 13.96 12.13
C GLN A 172 18.79 12.62 12.03
N VAL A 173 18.42 12.20 10.81
CA VAL A 173 17.77 10.89 10.57
C VAL A 173 18.67 9.74 10.99
N ARG A 174 19.96 9.79 10.62
CA ARG A 174 20.96 8.77 10.98
C ARG A 174 21.12 8.65 12.48
N GLU A 175 21.22 9.77 13.20
CA GLU A 175 21.30 9.77 14.66
C GLU A 175 20.03 9.20 15.31
N LYS A 176 18.85 9.63 14.82
CA LYS A 176 17.55 9.17 15.31
C LYS A 176 17.38 7.67 15.10
N LEU A 177 17.74 7.17 13.92
CA LEU A 177 17.68 5.75 13.58
C LEU A 177 18.66 4.93 14.39
N ALA A 178 19.92 5.37 14.56
CA ALA A 178 20.90 4.67 15.38
C ALA A 178 20.43 4.53 16.85
N LYS A 179 19.90 5.61 17.44
CA LYS A 179 19.31 5.58 18.78
C LYS A 179 18.11 4.64 18.86
N GLY A 180 17.23 4.68 17.86
CA GLY A 180 16.04 3.83 17.85
C GLY A 180 16.32 2.35 17.56
N ILE A 181 17.37 2.02 16.79
CA ILE A 181 17.86 0.65 16.66
C ILE A 181 18.29 0.12 18.03
N ALA A 182 19.13 0.86 18.76
CA ALA A 182 19.57 0.45 20.10
C ALA A 182 18.39 0.30 21.08
N ALA A 183 17.43 1.23 21.05
CA ALA A 183 16.22 1.15 21.89
C ALA A 183 15.33 -0.05 21.51
N TRP A 184 15.15 -0.32 20.22
CA TRP A 184 14.40 -1.46 19.73
C TRP A 184 15.07 -2.78 20.14
N GLU A 185 16.37 -2.93 19.94
CA GLU A 185 17.13 -4.12 20.32
C GLU A 185 17.06 -4.44 21.82
N ALA A 186 17.00 -3.40 22.67
CA ALA A 186 16.82 -3.55 24.10
C ALA A 186 15.37 -3.86 24.53
N SER A 187 14.40 -3.77 23.63
CA SER A 187 12.97 -3.93 23.95
C SER A 187 12.54 -5.40 24.09
N ALA A 188 11.52 -5.63 24.92
CA ALA A 188 10.91 -6.94 25.06
C ALA A 188 10.20 -7.38 23.77
N GLU A 189 9.65 -6.43 23.01
CA GLU A 189 9.01 -6.64 21.71
C GLU A 189 9.99 -7.18 20.67
N CYS A 190 11.20 -6.64 20.61
CA CYS A 190 12.25 -7.16 19.71
C CYS A 190 12.64 -8.58 20.09
N ALA A 191 12.88 -8.84 21.39
CA ALA A 191 13.21 -10.18 21.87
C ALA A 191 12.11 -11.20 21.53
N ARG A 192 10.84 -10.82 21.68
CA ARG A 192 9.69 -11.67 21.33
C ARG A 192 9.59 -11.90 19.82
N LEU A 193 9.68 -10.85 19.00
CA LEU A 193 9.61 -10.97 17.55
C LEU A 193 10.72 -11.89 17.02
N ARG A 194 11.94 -11.70 17.51
CA ARG A 194 13.09 -12.56 17.20
C ARG A 194 12.80 -14.01 17.59
N GLY A 195 12.34 -14.24 18.82
CA GLY A 195 12.00 -15.58 19.32
C GLY A 195 10.92 -16.28 18.50
N VAL A 196 9.90 -15.55 18.02
CA VAL A 196 8.85 -16.08 17.14
C VAL A 196 9.44 -16.63 15.85
N PHE A 197 10.29 -15.86 15.18
CA PHE A 197 10.93 -16.31 13.95
C PHE A 197 11.98 -17.40 14.23
N GLU A 198 12.72 -17.31 15.34
CA GLU A 198 13.70 -18.32 15.77
C GLU A 198 13.07 -19.69 16.08
N ALA A 199 11.88 -19.71 16.69
CA ALA A 199 11.16 -20.95 16.96
C ALA A 199 10.32 -21.43 15.75
N GLY A 200 9.90 -20.50 14.89
CA GLY A 200 9.03 -20.78 13.76
C GLY A 200 9.69 -21.65 12.68
N LYS A 201 8.96 -22.65 12.19
CA LYS A 201 9.31 -23.39 10.97
C LYS A 201 9.01 -22.53 9.74
N ILE A 202 9.89 -21.57 9.48
CA ILE A 202 9.82 -20.71 8.31
C ILE A 202 10.63 -21.32 7.17
N GLY A 203 10.10 -21.21 5.95
CA GLY A 203 10.82 -21.61 4.74
C GLY A 203 12.02 -20.69 4.45
N ARG A 204 12.60 -20.85 3.25
CA ARG A 204 13.67 -19.97 2.78
C ARG A 204 13.15 -18.53 2.68
N VAL A 205 13.97 -17.59 3.17
CA VAL A 205 13.75 -16.15 3.07
C VAL A 205 14.86 -15.58 2.19
N THR A 206 14.50 -14.91 1.10
CA THR A 206 15.45 -14.19 0.23
C THR A 206 15.24 -12.69 0.27
N LYS A 207 14.05 -12.25 0.67
CA LYS A 207 13.64 -10.85 0.67
C LYS A 207 12.83 -10.49 1.89
N ILE A 208 13.00 -9.24 2.33
CA ILE A 208 12.08 -8.56 3.23
C ILE A 208 11.52 -7.36 2.47
N ALA A 209 10.20 -7.29 2.33
CA ALA A 209 9.51 -6.18 1.70
C ALA A 209 8.74 -5.38 2.75
N ALA A 210 9.21 -4.18 3.04
CA ALA A 210 8.62 -3.24 3.98
C ALA A 210 7.71 -2.24 3.26
N PHE A 211 6.45 -2.16 3.69
CA PHE A 211 5.46 -1.22 3.18
C PHE A 211 4.94 -0.35 4.32
N ALA A 212 4.62 0.90 4.03
CA ALA A 212 3.98 1.81 4.98
C ALA A 212 4.76 2.02 6.29
N CYS A 213 6.09 2.05 6.24
CA CYS A 213 6.92 2.30 7.44
C CYS A 213 7.05 3.79 7.81
N SER A 214 6.46 4.68 7.01
CA SER A 214 6.47 6.14 7.14
C SER A 214 7.87 6.76 7.09
N THR A 215 7.93 8.08 6.98
CA THR A 215 9.17 8.87 7.10
C THR A 215 9.71 8.88 8.53
N MET A 216 11.04 8.82 8.67
CA MET A 216 11.80 9.12 9.89
C MET A 216 12.31 10.57 9.90
N ALA A 217 12.28 11.24 8.75
CA ALA A 217 12.80 12.58 8.49
C ALA A 217 11.86 13.72 8.93
N VAL A 218 11.21 13.57 10.08
CA VAL A 218 10.43 14.62 10.75
C VAL A 218 11.15 15.01 12.05
N LYS A 219 11.54 16.30 12.15
CA LYS A 219 12.41 16.86 13.20
C LYS A 219 11.91 16.57 14.62
N ASP A 220 10.67 16.95 14.89
CA ASP A 220 10.04 16.84 16.23
C ASP A 220 9.01 15.71 16.29
N ASP A 221 9.28 14.62 15.55
CA ASP A 221 8.38 13.47 15.58
C ASP A 221 8.65 12.60 16.80
N ASP A 222 7.84 12.81 17.83
CA ASP A 222 7.76 11.99 19.04
C ASP A 222 7.19 10.59 18.78
N ARG A 223 6.68 10.32 17.56
CA ARG A 223 6.33 8.95 17.17
C ARG A 223 7.62 8.16 17.03
N ALA A 224 7.92 7.33 18.04
CA ALA A 224 8.95 6.31 17.97
C ALA A 224 8.68 5.23 16.89
N ASN A 225 7.50 5.28 16.26
CA ASN A 225 6.95 4.23 15.42
C ASN A 225 7.76 4.01 14.14
N PRO A 226 8.02 5.00 13.27
CA PRO A 226 8.74 4.75 12.01
C PRO A 226 10.13 4.18 12.25
N VAL A 227 10.85 4.73 13.23
CA VAL A 227 12.21 4.28 13.54
C VAL A 227 12.24 2.84 14.04
N ALA A 228 11.36 2.47 14.98
CA ALA A 228 11.30 1.10 15.48
C ALA A 228 10.85 0.10 14.40
N GLN A 229 10.01 0.52 13.46
CA GLN A 229 9.60 -0.30 12.31
C GLN A 229 10.79 -0.62 11.39
N HIS A 230 11.59 0.39 11.02
CA HIS A 230 12.81 0.18 10.24
C HIS A 230 13.85 -0.66 11.02
N ALA A 231 14.01 -0.42 12.32
CA ALA A 231 14.87 -1.23 13.17
C ALA A 231 14.46 -2.71 13.19
N ALA A 232 13.15 -3.01 13.20
CA ALA A 232 12.68 -4.38 13.09
C ALA A 232 12.97 -5.02 11.73
N VAL A 233 12.82 -4.26 10.63
CA VAL A 233 13.19 -4.74 9.27
C VAL A 233 14.67 -5.13 9.22
N LEU A 234 15.55 -4.28 9.74
CA LEU A 234 16.99 -4.54 9.80
C LEU A 234 17.31 -5.76 10.70
N MET A 235 16.62 -5.87 11.83
CA MET A 235 16.75 -7.02 12.72
C MET A 235 16.35 -8.34 12.04
N LEU A 236 15.23 -8.34 11.31
CA LEU A 236 14.77 -9.50 10.57
C LEU A 236 15.76 -9.88 9.46
N ARG A 237 16.35 -8.90 8.76
CA ARG A 237 17.39 -9.14 7.76
C ARG A 237 18.54 -9.92 8.35
N GLU A 238 19.08 -9.42 9.46
CA GLU A 238 20.19 -10.03 10.15
C GLU A 238 19.84 -11.44 10.66
N LEU A 239 18.63 -11.60 11.20
CA LEU A 239 18.15 -12.90 11.66
C LEU A 239 18.12 -13.93 10.54
N PHE A 240 17.58 -13.59 9.36
CA PHE A 240 17.46 -14.52 8.25
C PHE A 240 18.78 -14.72 7.50
N ALA A 241 19.63 -13.70 7.41
CA ALA A 241 20.98 -13.83 6.87
C ALA A 241 21.82 -14.85 7.66
N ARG A 242 21.67 -14.92 8.99
CA ARG A 242 22.33 -15.94 9.82
C ARG A 242 21.78 -17.36 9.65
N ARG A 243 20.53 -17.50 9.22
CA ARG A 243 19.85 -18.79 9.04
C ARG A 243 20.06 -19.41 7.67
N GLY A 244 20.26 -18.56 6.66
CA GLY A 244 20.49 -18.96 5.28
C GLY A 244 21.97 -19.03 4.92
N ALA A 245 22.25 -19.60 3.75
CA ALA A 245 23.58 -19.58 3.13
C ALA A 245 23.71 -18.43 2.09
N GLY A 246 22.86 -17.41 2.15
CA GLY A 246 22.76 -16.37 1.13
C GLY A 246 22.30 -15.02 1.68
N GLU A 247 22.48 -13.99 0.85
CA GLU A 247 22.09 -12.62 1.15
C GLU A 247 20.57 -12.46 1.18
N VAL A 248 20.05 -11.74 2.18
CA VAL A 248 18.64 -11.37 2.29
C VAL A 248 18.51 -9.91 1.90
N ARG A 249 17.85 -9.65 0.77
CA ARG A 249 17.59 -8.28 0.30
C ARG A 249 16.54 -7.62 1.21
N CYS A 250 16.73 -6.34 1.50
CA CYS A 250 15.72 -5.52 2.17
C CYS A 250 15.23 -4.45 1.21
N LEU A 251 13.91 -4.41 1.03
CA LEU A 251 13.20 -3.53 0.13
C LEU A 251 12.23 -2.70 0.96
N ALA A 252 12.09 -1.42 0.65
CA ALA A 252 11.14 -0.54 1.31
C ALA A 252 10.38 0.30 0.28
N GLN A 253 9.06 0.39 0.40
CA GLN A 253 8.22 1.26 -0.41
C GLN A 253 7.25 2.03 0.49
N ASP A 254 7.43 3.35 0.53
CA ASP A 254 6.52 4.27 1.19
C ASP A 254 6.51 5.62 0.45
N PRO A 255 5.35 6.13 0.00
CA PRO A 255 5.27 7.42 -0.68
C PRO A 255 5.63 8.60 0.24
N MET A 256 5.66 8.41 1.56
CA MET A 256 6.04 9.46 2.52
C MET A 256 7.56 9.60 2.69
N TYR A 257 8.38 8.69 2.15
CA TYR A 257 9.82 8.80 2.27
C TYR A 257 10.35 10.12 1.69
N ARG A 258 11.17 10.80 2.49
CA ARG A 258 11.87 12.03 2.12
C ARG A 258 13.29 11.68 1.67
N PRO A 259 14.00 12.58 0.95
CA PRO A 259 15.37 12.31 0.50
C PRO A 259 16.33 11.83 1.61
N ALA A 260 16.22 12.40 2.82
CA ALA A 260 17.01 11.99 3.97
C ALA A 260 16.70 10.56 4.45
N ASP A 261 15.45 10.10 4.34
CA ASP A 261 15.10 8.69 4.62
C ASP A 261 15.78 7.77 3.60
N VAL A 262 15.67 8.10 2.31
CA VAL A 262 16.22 7.31 1.21
C VAL A 262 17.74 7.17 1.34
N GLU A 263 18.45 8.27 1.59
CA GLU A 263 19.89 8.29 1.79
C GLU A 263 20.31 7.33 2.93
N VAL A 264 19.71 7.51 4.11
CA VAL A 264 20.07 6.72 5.31
C VAL A 264 19.68 5.24 5.16
N LEU A 265 18.54 4.94 4.53
CA LEU A 265 18.13 3.55 4.27
C LEU A 265 19.07 2.85 3.29
N GLN A 266 19.51 3.54 2.23
CA GLN A 266 20.47 3.00 1.27
C GLN A 266 21.85 2.75 1.89
N GLU A 267 22.33 3.64 2.77
CA GLU A 267 23.57 3.42 3.55
C GLU A 267 23.52 2.13 4.38
N LEU A 268 22.34 1.77 4.86
CA LEU A 268 22.11 0.56 5.64
C LEU A 268 21.80 -0.67 4.79
N GLY A 269 21.86 -0.57 3.45
CA GLY A 269 21.59 -1.67 2.52
C GLY A 269 20.10 -1.99 2.38
N VAL A 270 19.23 -1.00 2.53
CA VAL A 270 17.79 -1.10 2.22
C VAL A 270 17.54 -0.41 0.89
N GLU A 271 17.00 -1.15 -0.07
CA GLU A 271 16.63 -0.65 -1.39
C GLU A 271 15.26 0.03 -1.32
N VAL A 272 15.23 1.35 -1.43
CA VAL A 272 13.97 2.10 -1.49
C VAL A 272 13.42 2.06 -2.92
N LEU A 273 12.20 1.56 -3.06
CA LEU A 273 11.54 1.32 -4.34
C LEU A 273 10.39 2.30 -4.57
N GLU A 274 10.24 2.72 -5.82
CA GLU A 274 9.07 3.46 -6.29
C GLU A 274 7.88 2.53 -6.54
N ASP A 275 6.67 3.04 -6.33
CA ASP A 275 5.45 2.32 -6.69
C ASP A 275 5.35 2.03 -8.21
N PRO A 276 4.92 0.82 -8.64
CA PRO A 276 4.49 -0.35 -7.87
C PRO A 276 5.59 -1.43 -7.68
N ARG A 277 6.88 -1.08 -7.76
CA ARG A 277 7.98 -2.05 -7.78
C ARG A 277 8.05 -2.92 -6.53
N GLY A 278 7.69 -2.37 -5.36
CA GLY A 278 7.63 -3.13 -4.11
C GLY A 278 6.72 -4.35 -4.23
N PHE A 279 5.53 -4.22 -4.84
CA PHE A 279 4.62 -5.35 -5.05
C PHE A 279 5.16 -6.37 -6.06
N LEU A 280 5.90 -5.93 -7.08
CA LEU A 280 6.50 -6.84 -8.06
C LEU A 280 7.54 -7.78 -7.42
N GLU A 281 8.22 -7.31 -6.39
CA GLU A 281 9.23 -8.06 -5.66
C GLU A 281 8.67 -9.07 -4.66
N VAL A 282 7.40 -8.97 -4.24
CA VAL A 282 6.80 -9.90 -3.24
C VAL A 282 6.55 -11.28 -3.85
N ASP A 283 7.13 -12.33 -3.27
CA ASP A 283 6.93 -13.73 -3.68
C ASP A 283 6.85 -14.69 -2.49
N GLU A 284 6.87 -15.99 -2.75
CA GLU A 284 6.76 -17.07 -1.76
C GLU A 284 7.95 -17.16 -0.78
N GLU A 285 9.09 -16.53 -1.07
CA GLU A 285 10.28 -16.49 -0.22
C GLU A 285 10.48 -15.10 0.42
N THR A 286 9.44 -14.27 0.38
CA THR A 286 9.44 -12.92 0.94
C THR A 286 8.83 -12.89 2.34
N VAL A 287 9.43 -12.13 3.25
CA VAL A 287 8.77 -11.67 4.49
C VAL A 287 8.20 -10.29 4.23
N VAL A 288 6.88 -10.14 4.37
CA VAL A 288 6.23 -8.82 4.21
C VAL A 288 6.09 -8.16 5.57
N VAL A 289 6.54 -6.92 5.70
CA VAL A 289 6.28 -6.06 6.86
C VAL A 289 5.42 -4.91 6.39
N CYS A 290 4.25 -4.72 6.99
CA CYS A 290 3.33 -3.66 6.61
C CYS A 290 2.66 -3.08 7.86
N VAL A 291 2.79 -1.77 8.09
CA VAL A 291 2.26 -1.15 9.31
C VAL A 291 1.33 0.01 8.97
N ALA A 292 0.03 -0.18 9.22
CA ALA A 292 -1.00 0.85 9.02
C ALA A 292 -0.97 1.55 7.63
N PRO A 293 -1.08 0.78 6.53
CA PRO A 293 -1.01 1.35 5.19
C PRO A 293 -2.24 2.18 4.83
N ASN A 294 -2.02 3.22 4.01
CA ASN A 294 -3.08 4.00 3.37
C ASN A 294 -3.51 3.45 2.00
N VAL A 295 -3.09 2.23 1.68
CA VAL A 295 -3.48 1.47 0.47
C VAL A 295 -3.72 0.00 0.85
N PRO A 296 -4.49 -0.77 0.07
CA PRO A 296 -4.85 -2.17 0.36
C PRO A 296 -3.70 -3.17 0.17
N VAL A 297 -2.55 -2.97 0.84
CA VAL A 297 -1.37 -3.84 0.76
C VAL A 297 -1.75 -5.30 0.99
N ARG A 298 -2.62 -5.58 1.98
CA ARG A 298 -2.98 -6.95 2.35
C ARG A 298 -3.80 -7.64 1.27
N GLN A 299 -4.70 -6.93 0.62
CA GLN A 299 -5.49 -7.47 -0.49
C GLN A 299 -4.62 -7.65 -1.75
N VAL A 300 -3.75 -6.69 -2.04
CA VAL A 300 -2.81 -6.79 -3.17
C VAL A 300 -1.92 -8.02 -3.00
N VAL A 301 -1.29 -8.19 -1.83
CA VAL A 301 -0.46 -9.36 -1.53
C VAL A 301 -1.25 -10.66 -1.65
N ALA A 302 -2.48 -10.72 -1.14
CA ALA A 302 -3.33 -11.89 -1.24
C ALA A 302 -3.73 -12.27 -2.69
N ASP A 303 -3.67 -11.33 -3.63
CA ASP A 303 -3.91 -11.60 -5.04
C ASP A 303 -2.65 -12.00 -5.81
N ILE A 304 -1.47 -11.49 -5.43
CA ILE A 304 -0.26 -11.64 -6.23
C ILE A 304 0.74 -12.68 -5.71
N ALA A 305 0.65 -13.09 -4.45
CA ALA A 305 1.65 -13.96 -3.82
C ALA A 305 1.13 -14.71 -2.58
N ARG A 306 1.96 -15.61 -2.05
CA ARG A 306 1.81 -16.25 -0.72
C ARG A 306 3.12 -16.17 0.07
N PRO A 307 3.45 -15.00 0.66
CA PRO A 307 4.72 -14.77 1.35
C PRO A 307 5.00 -15.81 2.43
N VAL A 308 6.27 -16.11 2.70
CA VAL A 308 6.63 -17.11 3.71
C VAL A 308 6.25 -16.67 5.13
N ALA A 309 6.24 -15.36 5.37
CA ALA A 309 5.70 -14.76 6.59
C ALA A 309 5.24 -13.32 6.35
N MET A 310 4.35 -12.85 7.23
CA MET A 310 3.78 -11.49 7.17
C MET A 310 3.74 -10.89 8.57
N VAL A 311 4.13 -9.63 8.70
CA VAL A 311 3.99 -8.81 9.90
C VAL A 311 3.10 -7.63 9.54
N TRP A 312 1.80 -7.76 9.81
CA TRP A 312 0.81 -6.78 9.37
C TRP A 312 -0.47 -6.82 10.21
N GLY A 313 -1.48 -6.01 9.85
CA GLY A 313 -2.68 -5.81 10.64
C GLY A 313 -3.38 -7.13 10.95
N THR A 314 -3.86 -7.27 12.20
CA THR A 314 -4.59 -8.48 12.61
C THR A 314 -5.77 -8.71 11.67
N VAL A 315 -5.81 -9.86 11.02
CA VAL A 315 -6.90 -10.27 10.13
C VAL A 315 -8.01 -10.87 10.96
N LYS A 316 -9.18 -10.24 10.94
CA LYS A 316 -10.34 -10.65 11.73
C LYS A 316 -11.29 -11.50 10.89
N GLY A 317 -11.90 -12.49 11.52
CA GLY A 317 -13.08 -13.15 10.95
C GLY A 317 -14.23 -12.16 10.77
N GLU A 318 -15.19 -12.47 9.91
CA GLU A 318 -16.30 -11.54 9.60
C GLU A 318 -17.10 -11.16 10.85
N VAL A 319 -17.40 -12.14 11.71
CA VAL A 319 -18.12 -11.92 12.97
C VAL A 319 -17.30 -11.03 13.92
N GLU A 320 -16.03 -11.34 14.11
CA GLU A 320 -15.14 -10.56 14.98
C GLU A 320 -14.96 -9.12 14.46
N ALA A 321 -14.85 -8.94 13.15
CA ALA A 321 -14.75 -7.63 12.55
C ALA A 321 -16.04 -6.82 12.76
N ARG A 322 -17.21 -7.46 12.62
CA ARG A 322 -18.52 -6.85 12.89
C ARG A 322 -18.66 -6.40 14.32
N GLU A 323 -18.41 -7.29 15.27
CA GLU A 323 -18.49 -7.00 16.70
C GLU A 323 -17.51 -5.88 17.09
N TRP A 324 -16.31 -5.91 16.53
CA TRP A 324 -15.32 -4.87 16.76
C TRP A 324 -15.81 -3.52 16.24
N TRP A 325 -16.24 -3.46 14.98
CA TRP A 325 -16.68 -2.20 14.40
C TRP A 325 -17.94 -1.64 15.05
N GLU A 326 -18.90 -2.48 15.44
CA GLU A 326 -20.09 -2.06 16.20
C GLU A 326 -19.69 -1.38 17.52
N ARG A 327 -18.61 -1.86 18.17
CA ARG A 327 -18.10 -1.24 19.39
C ARG A 327 -17.40 0.10 19.13
N GLU A 328 -16.61 0.19 18.07
CA GLU A 328 -15.83 1.41 17.78
C GLU A 328 -16.68 2.50 17.12
N ARG A 329 -17.68 2.11 16.34
CA ARG A 329 -18.57 2.99 15.57
C ARG A 329 -20.00 2.42 15.54
N PRO A 330 -20.76 2.53 16.66
CA PRO A 330 -22.10 1.97 16.76
C PRO A 330 -23.03 2.51 15.66
N GLY A 331 -23.83 1.62 15.05
CA GLY A 331 -24.85 1.99 14.08
C GLY A 331 -24.39 2.28 12.64
N GLN A 332 -23.11 2.09 12.30
CA GLN A 332 -22.68 1.98 10.90
C GLN A 332 -22.78 0.53 10.42
N ASP A 333 -23.10 0.31 9.14
CA ASP A 333 -23.02 -1.03 8.56
C ASP A 333 -21.56 -1.40 8.20
N LEU A 334 -21.28 -2.71 8.17
CA LEU A 334 -19.94 -3.22 7.83
C LEU A 334 -19.43 -2.68 6.50
N GLU A 335 -20.32 -2.57 5.52
CA GLU A 335 -19.98 -2.16 4.16
C GLU A 335 -19.52 -0.70 4.11
N GLY A 336 -20.24 0.23 4.76
CA GLY A 336 -19.86 1.63 4.90
C GLY A 336 -18.65 1.84 5.81
N MET A 337 -18.40 0.96 6.78
CA MET A 337 -17.19 1.00 7.59
C MET A 337 -15.95 0.59 6.79
N TYR A 338 -16.08 -0.44 5.94
CA TYR A 338 -14.98 -0.91 5.10
C TYR A 338 -14.70 -0.01 3.91
N SER A 339 -15.69 0.70 3.35
CA SER A 339 -15.44 1.66 2.28
C SER A 339 -14.60 2.86 2.73
N GLY A 340 -14.68 3.24 4.01
CA GLY A 340 -13.82 4.25 4.63
C GLY A 340 -12.45 3.75 5.10
N SER A 341 -12.15 2.45 4.93
CA SER A 341 -10.86 1.85 5.31
C SER A 341 -9.95 1.72 4.09
N THR A 342 -8.67 2.07 4.27
CA THR A 342 -7.67 2.01 3.20
C THR A 342 -7.14 0.60 2.95
N ASP A 343 -7.15 -0.27 3.96
CA ASP A 343 -6.66 -1.65 3.85
C ASP A 343 -7.56 -2.61 4.64
N PRO A 344 -8.83 -2.81 4.23
CA PRO A 344 -9.76 -3.66 4.95
C PRO A 344 -9.51 -5.15 4.69
N ASP A 345 -9.97 -6.01 5.61
CA ASP A 345 -9.85 -7.46 5.43
C ASP A 345 -10.85 -7.97 4.38
N SER A 346 -10.38 -8.29 3.18
CA SER A 346 -11.22 -8.88 2.11
C SER A 346 -11.52 -10.35 2.36
N PRO A 347 -12.58 -10.92 1.75
CA PRO A 347 -12.89 -12.34 1.90
C PRO A 347 -11.71 -13.26 1.52
N ARG A 348 -10.99 -12.95 0.44
CA ARG A 348 -9.82 -13.74 0.01
C ARG A 348 -8.63 -13.59 0.95
N LEU A 349 -8.42 -12.41 1.54
CA LEU A 349 -7.38 -12.23 2.57
C LEU A 349 -7.67 -13.12 3.78
N ARG A 350 -8.92 -13.12 4.26
CA ARG A 350 -9.33 -13.97 5.39
C ARG A 350 -9.13 -15.44 5.06
N ASP A 351 -9.59 -15.87 3.89
CA ASP A 351 -9.46 -17.25 3.43
C ASP A 351 -8.00 -17.71 3.36
N MET A 352 -7.12 -16.88 2.78
CA MET A 352 -5.69 -17.12 2.73
C MET A 352 -5.10 -17.29 4.13
N VAL A 353 -5.35 -16.34 5.03
CA VAL A 353 -4.76 -16.38 6.39
C VAL A 353 -5.28 -17.58 7.18
N GLU A 354 -6.58 -17.86 7.13
CA GLU A 354 -7.21 -18.97 7.84
C GLU A 354 -6.64 -20.33 7.39
N LYS A 355 -6.57 -20.56 6.07
CA LYS A 355 -6.19 -21.84 5.51
C LYS A 355 -4.68 -22.07 5.49
N GLU A 356 -3.91 -21.03 5.19
CA GLU A 356 -2.51 -21.18 4.80
C GLU A 356 -1.53 -20.69 5.88
N TYR A 357 -1.98 -19.92 6.88
CA TYR A 357 -1.08 -19.31 7.87
C TYR A 357 -1.43 -19.68 9.30
N VAL A 358 -0.42 -19.62 10.16
CA VAL A 358 -0.57 -19.62 11.62
C VAL A 358 -0.26 -18.22 12.11
N GLU A 359 -1.19 -17.65 12.88
CA GLU A 359 -0.88 -16.47 13.68
C GLU A 359 0.05 -16.89 14.83
N ALA A 360 1.33 -16.53 14.72
CA ALA A 360 2.36 -16.94 15.66
C ALA A 360 2.43 -16.02 16.87
N TRP A 361 2.10 -14.74 16.70
CA TRP A 361 2.19 -13.73 17.76
C TRP A 361 1.43 -12.44 17.42
N ARG A 362 0.98 -11.68 18.43
CA ARG A 362 0.37 -10.35 18.30
C ARG A 362 1.17 -9.30 19.06
N PHE A 363 1.32 -8.13 18.45
CA PHE A 363 1.82 -6.94 19.14
C PHE A 363 0.74 -6.38 20.06
N GLY A 364 1.15 -5.65 21.09
CA GLY A 364 0.22 -4.94 21.98
C GLY A 364 -0.40 -3.71 21.30
N ASP A 365 -1.57 -3.28 21.78
CA ASP A 365 -2.29 -2.13 21.23
C ASP A 365 -1.51 -0.81 21.34
N LYS A 366 -0.61 -0.73 22.32
CA LYS A 366 0.21 0.44 22.64
C LYS A 366 1.66 0.10 22.32
N GLY A 367 2.17 0.60 21.20
CA GLY A 367 3.54 0.36 20.78
C GLY A 367 3.79 0.79 19.33
N PRO A 368 5.04 0.72 18.86
CA PRO A 368 5.42 1.23 17.54
C PRO A 368 4.77 0.52 16.36
N PHE A 369 4.28 -0.69 16.58
CA PHE A 369 3.54 -1.48 15.59
C PHE A 369 2.02 -1.33 15.77
N GLY A 370 1.53 -0.94 16.94
CA GLY A 370 0.11 -1.03 17.27
C GLY A 370 -0.41 -2.44 17.05
N ARG A 371 -1.61 -2.58 16.46
CA ARG A 371 -2.35 -3.85 16.33
C ARG A 371 -1.90 -4.74 15.16
N GLN A 372 -0.58 -4.95 15.02
CA GLN A 372 -0.06 -5.95 14.07
C GLN A 372 -0.03 -7.35 14.69
N ALA A 373 0.03 -8.34 13.81
CA ALA A 373 0.27 -9.74 14.13
C ALA A 373 1.34 -10.32 13.19
N VAL A 374 1.97 -11.40 13.65
CA VAL A 374 2.94 -12.18 12.88
C VAL A 374 2.25 -13.44 12.39
N TYR A 375 2.23 -13.61 11.08
CA TYR A 375 1.69 -14.78 10.39
C TYR A 375 2.84 -15.56 9.74
N ILE A 376 2.92 -16.86 10.00
CA ILE A 376 3.91 -17.75 9.39
C ILE A 376 3.16 -18.77 8.53
N ARG A 377 3.59 -18.94 7.27
CA ARG A 377 2.96 -19.89 6.35
C ARG A 377 3.11 -21.31 6.89
N ARG A 378 2.02 -22.08 6.86
CA ARG A 378 2.03 -23.49 7.24
C ARG A 378 2.96 -24.25 6.29
N ALA A 379 3.74 -25.17 6.83
CA ALA A 379 4.44 -26.13 5.99
C ALA A 379 3.41 -26.94 5.20
N GLU A 380 3.64 -27.15 3.91
CA GLU A 380 2.79 -28.01 3.10
C GLU A 380 2.67 -29.38 3.80
N LYS A 381 1.45 -29.88 3.93
CA LYS A 381 1.27 -31.28 4.29
C LYS A 381 1.87 -32.08 3.14
N ALA A 382 2.96 -32.78 3.39
CA ALA A 382 3.45 -33.79 2.45
C ALA A 382 2.26 -34.69 2.12
N GLU A 383 1.79 -34.65 0.89
CA GLU A 383 0.79 -35.60 0.42
C GLU A 383 1.37 -36.99 0.68
N GLY A 384 0.74 -37.72 1.60
CA GLY A 384 1.15 -39.08 1.90
C GLY A 384 1.16 -39.89 0.61
N PRO A 385 2.09 -40.84 0.45
CA PRO A 385 2.19 -41.60 -0.78
C PRO A 385 0.83 -42.20 -1.09
N SER A 386 0.26 -41.78 -2.22
CA SER A 386 -0.88 -42.43 -2.86
C SER A 386 -0.59 -43.92 -2.83
N MET A 387 -1.30 -44.66 -1.98
CA MET A 387 -1.36 -46.12 -2.08
C MET A 387 -2.11 -46.41 -3.36
N GLY A 388 -1.38 -46.36 -4.47
CA GLY A 388 -1.80 -46.91 -5.73
C GLY A 388 -2.18 -48.36 -5.50
N ASN A 389 -3.47 -48.63 -5.66
CA ASN A 389 -4.08 -49.94 -5.72
C ASN A 389 -3.16 -50.93 -6.43
N ARG A 390 -2.57 -51.86 -5.67
CA ARG A 390 -2.27 -53.19 -6.19
C ARG A 390 -3.49 -54.02 -5.93
N ASN A 391 -4.28 -54.28 -6.96
CA ASN A 391 -5.17 -55.42 -7.00
C ASN A 391 -5.40 -55.86 -8.45
N ALA A 392 -5.16 -57.17 -8.63
CA ALA A 392 -5.47 -58.07 -9.75
C ALA A 392 -4.69 -57.89 -11.05
#